data_AF-Q5RDY5-F1
#
_entry.id   AF-Q5RDY5-F1
#
_cell.length_a   1.000
_cell.length_b   1.000
_cell.length_c   1.000
_cell.angle_alpha   90.00
_cell.angle_beta   90.00
_cell.angle_gamma   90.00
#
_symmetry.space_group_name_H-M   'P 1'
#
loop_
_entity.id
_entity.type
_entity.pdbx_description
1 polymer ?
#
loop_
_entity_poly.entity_id
_entity_poly.type
_entity_poly.pdbx_seq_one_letter_code
_entity_poly.pdbx_strand_id
1 'polypeptide(L)'
;MTSSKIEMPGEVKADPAALMASLHLLPSPTPNLEIKYTKIFINNEWQNSESGRVFPVYNPATGEQVCEVEEADKADIDKAVQAARLAFSLGSVWRRMDASERGRLLDKLADLVERDRAVLATMESLNGGKPFLQAFYVDLQGVIKTLRYYAGWADKIHGMTIPVDGDYFTFTRHEPIGVCGQIIPWNFPLLMFA
;
A
#
# COMPACT_ATOMS: atom_id res chain seq x y z
N MET A 1 -44.24 -49.04 21.04
CA MET A 1 -42.90 -48.54 21.41
C MET A 1 -42.41 -47.66 20.26
N THR A 2 -42.99 -46.46 20.16
CA THR A 2 -42.35 -45.15 20.39
C THR A 2 -41.32 -44.79 19.32
N SER A 3 -41.82 -44.15 18.26
CA SER A 3 -41.05 -43.38 17.29
C SER A 3 -40.43 -42.16 17.99
N SER A 4 -39.11 -42.13 18.11
CA SER A 4 -38.35 -40.99 18.61
C SER A 4 -38.17 -39.99 17.47
N LYS A 5 -38.84 -38.84 17.58
CA LYS A 5 -38.53 -37.66 16.76
C LYS A 5 -37.20 -37.09 17.26
N ILE A 6 -36.23 -36.98 16.37
CA ILE A 6 -35.01 -36.21 16.59
C ILE A 6 -35.39 -34.74 16.42
N GLU A 7 -35.39 -33.96 17.51
CA GLU A 7 -35.50 -32.51 17.44
C GLU A 7 -34.17 -31.94 16.95
N MET A 8 -34.22 -31.27 15.79
CA MET A 8 -33.17 -30.37 15.35
C MET A 8 -33.17 -29.15 16.29
N PRO A 9 -32.02 -28.70 16.83
CA PRO A 9 -31.98 -27.52 17.69
C PRO A 9 -32.48 -26.30 16.92
N GLY A 10 -33.35 -25.54 17.57
CA GLY A 10 -34.14 -24.46 17.00
C GLY A 10 -33.31 -23.33 16.38
N GLU A 11 -34.00 -22.53 15.55
CA GLU A 11 -33.48 -21.28 14.98
C GLU A 11 -32.74 -20.48 16.06
N VAL A 12 -31.45 -20.20 15.80
CA VAL A 12 -30.73 -19.17 16.53
C VAL A 12 -31.43 -17.85 16.21
N LYS A 13 -32.37 -17.44 17.07
CA LYS A 13 -32.95 -16.10 17.04
C LYS A 13 -31.81 -15.13 17.36
N ALA A 14 -31.18 -14.59 16.33
CA ALA A 14 -30.23 -13.50 16.49
C ALA A 14 -30.96 -12.35 17.17
N ASP A 15 -30.51 -11.97 18.37
CA ASP A 15 -31.05 -10.81 19.08
C ASP A 15 -30.79 -9.55 18.22
N PRO A 16 -31.84 -8.89 17.71
CA PRO A 16 -31.68 -7.71 16.87
C PRO A 16 -30.92 -6.59 17.58
N ALA A 17 -31.03 -6.47 18.91
CA ALA A 17 -30.29 -5.47 19.66
C ALA A 17 -28.79 -5.79 19.73
N ALA A 18 -28.42 -7.06 19.92
CA ALA A 18 -27.03 -7.50 19.88
C ALA A 18 -26.42 -7.39 18.46
N LEU A 19 -27.22 -7.64 17.41
CA LEU A 19 -26.80 -7.43 16.03
C LEU A 19 -26.58 -5.93 15.73
N MET A 20 -27.49 -5.07 16.17
CA MET A 20 -27.36 -3.61 16.00
C MET A 20 -26.23 -3.01 16.84
N ALA A 21 -25.97 -3.54 18.03
CA ALA A 21 -24.83 -3.14 18.86
C ALA A 21 -23.50 -3.57 18.24
N SER A 22 -23.44 -4.75 17.62
CA SER A 22 -22.23 -5.22 16.93
C SER A 22 -21.97 -4.49 15.60
N LEU A 23 -23.02 -4.03 14.91
CA LEU A 23 -22.91 -3.15 13.73
C LEU A 23 -22.22 -1.81 14.05
N HIS A 24 -22.38 -1.26 15.25
CA HIS A 24 -21.69 -0.04 15.69
C HIS A 24 -20.20 -0.24 16.00
N LEU A 25 -19.74 -1.50 16.13
CA LEU A 25 -18.33 -1.82 16.35
C LEU A 25 -17.55 -1.98 15.06
N LEU A 26 -18.22 -2.06 13.91
CA LEU A 26 -17.57 -2.20 12.62
C LEU A 26 -17.15 -0.82 12.09
N PRO A 27 -15.95 -0.70 11.48
CA PRO A 27 -15.59 0.50 10.75
C PRO A 27 -16.62 0.73 9.64
N SER A 28 -16.86 1.99 9.34
CA SER A 28 -17.75 2.41 8.25
C SER A 28 -16.94 3.21 7.22
N PRO A 29 -17.40 3.27 5.95
CA PRO A 29 -16.81 4.15 4.95
C PRO A 29 -16.74 5.60 5.47
N THR A 30 -15.66 6.30 5.13
CA THR A 30 -15.47 7.70 5.49
C THR A 30 -16.55 8.54 4.79
N PRO A 31 -17.42 9.25 5.52
CA PRO A 31 -18.48 10.03 4.91
C PRO A 31 -17.89 11.23 4.16
N ASN A 32 -18.48 11.56 3.00
CA ASN A 32 -18.09 12.71 2.18
C ASN A 32 -16.57 12.77 1.90
N LEU A 33 -15.97 11.63 1.55
CA LEU A 33 -14.54 11.54 1.26
C LEU A 33 -14.12 12.54 0.17
N GLU A 34 -13.24 13.48 0.51
CA GLU A 34 -12.63 14.41 -0.43
C GLU A 34 -11.40 13.79 -1.10
N ILE A 35 -11.34 13.83 -2.44
CA ILE A 35 -10.16 13.39 -3.19
C ILE A 35 -9.15 14.53 -3.31
N LYS A 36 -8.21 14.55 -2.37
CA LYS A 36 -7.26 15.65 -2.22
C LYS A 36 -6.01 15.57 -3.11
N TYR A 37 -5.54 14.36 -3.41
CA TYR A 37 -4.26 14.14 -4.08
C TYR A 37 -4.49 13.58 -5.48
N THR A 38 -4.36 14.44 -6.50
CA THR A 38 -4.67 14.12 -7.91
C THR A 38 -3.52 14.45 -8.88
N LYS A 39 -2.33 14.73 -8.34
CA LYS A 39 -1.17 15.22 -9.10
C LYS A 39 -0.06 14.19 -9.16
N ILE A 40 0.88 14.41 -10.08
CA ILE A 40 2.13 13.63 -10.17
C ILE A 40 2.99 13.95 -8.94
N PHE A 41 3.58 12.94 -8.31
CA PHE A 41 4.43 13.10 -7.12
C PHE A 41 5.90 12.83 -7.46
N ILE A 42 6.70 13.89 -7.59
CA ILE A 42 8.13 13.81 -7.93
C ILE A 42 8.90 14.67 -6.93
N ASN A 43 10.00 14.13 -6.38
CA ASN A 43 10.89 14.84 -5.45
C ASN A 43 10.17 15.43 -4.23
N ASN A 44 9.19 14.68 -3.69
CA ASN A 44 8.31 15.10 -2.59
C ASN A 44 7.41 16.31 -2.89
N GLU A 45 7.18 16.64 -4.16
CA GLU A 45 6.33 17.74 -4.60
C GLU A 45 5.22 17.26 -5.55
N TRP A 46 4.07 17.93 -5.45
CA TRP A 46 2.92 17.69 -6.34
C TRP A 46 3.05 18.56 -7.59
N GLN A 47 3.15 17.94 -8.76
CA GLN A 47 3.34 18.60 -10.05
C GLN A 47 2.20 18.26 -11.01
N ASN A 48 1.90 19.21 -11.91
CA ASN A 48 1.03 18.94 -13.05
C ASN A 48 1.81 18.15 -14.12
N SER A 49 1.11 17.49 -15.03
CA SER A 49 1.74 16.85 -16.19
C SER A 49 2.40 17.88 -17.11
N GLU A 50 3.52 17.52 -17.74
CA GLU A 50 4.18 18.38 -18.74
C GLU A 50 3.24 18.70 -19.91
N SER A 51 2.35 17.76 -20.25
CA SER A 51 1.37 17.96 -21.32
C SER A 51 0.18 18.84 -20.90
N GLY A 52 0.00 19.09 -19.60
CA GLY A 52 -1.19 19.75 -19.03
C GLY A 52 -2.47 18.93 -19.14
N ARG A 53 -2.39 17.66 -19.56
CA ARG A 53 -3.54 16.76 -19.69
C ARG A 53 -3.87 16.11 -18.36
N VAL A 54 -5.14 15.80 -18.20
CA VAL A 54 -5.70 15.01 -17.11
C VAL A 54 -6.56 13.90 -17.70
N PHE A 55 -6.73 12.81 -16.95
CA PHE A 55 -7.64 11.74 -17.32
C PHE A 55 -8.69 11.49 -16.21
N PRO A 56 -9.91 11.10 -16.58
CA PRO A 56 -10.98 10.86 -15.61
C PRO A 56 -10.80 9.52 -14.89
N VAL A 57 -11.10 9.52 -13.59
CA VAL A 57 -11.16 8.33 -12.75
C VAL A 57 -12.62 8.05 -12.38
N TYR A 58 -13.05 6.80 -12.49
CA TYR A 58 -14.45 6.41 -12.33
C TYR A 58 -14.68 5.51 -11.13
N ASN A 59 -15.90 5.56 -10.60
CA ASN A 59 -16.40 4.57 -9.66
C ASN A 59 -17.05 3.42 -10.45
N PRO A 60 -16.52 2.19 -10.42
CA PRO A 60 -17.05 1.08 -11.20
C PRO A 60 -18.43 0.59 -10.72
N ALA A 61 -18.85 0.93 -9.49
CA ALA A 61 -20.16 0.55 -8.97
C ALA A 61 -21.30 1.40 -9.55
N THR A 62 -21.02 2.65 -9.90
CA THR A 62 -22.03 3.60 -10.43
C THR A 62 -21.77 4.03 -11.87
N GLY A 63 -20.53 3.89 -12.35
CA GLY A 63 -20.06 4.44 -13.63
C GLY A 63 -19.79 5.95 -13.59
N GLU A 64 -20.02 6.61 -12.45
CA GLU A 64 -19.84 8.06 -12.31
C GLU A 64 -18.36 8.42 -12.18
N GLN A 65 -18.00 9.59 -12.70
CA GLN A 65 -16.66 10.15 -12.54
C GLN A 65 -16.46 10.61 -11.09
N VAL A 66 -15.34 10.20 -10.50
CA VAL A 66 -14.94 10.54 -9.13
C VAL A 66 -14.09 11.82 -9.12
N CYS A 67 -13.10 11.90 -10.01
CA CYS A 67 -12.19 13.04 -10.14
C CYS A 67 -11.44 13.00 -11.48
N GLU A 68 -10.54 13.96 -11.69
CA GLU A 68 -9.53 13.95 -12.76
C GLU A 68 -8.13 13.88 -12.12
N VAL A 69 -7.22 13.15 -12.75
CA VAL A 69 -5.82 12.98 -12.31
C VAL A 69 -4.88 13.37 -13.43
N GLU A 70 -3.74 13.97 -13.10
CA GLU A 70 -2.70 14.35 -14.05
C GLU A 70 -2.23 13.16 -14.90
N GLU A 71 -2.24 13.32 -16.23
CA GLU A 71 -1.87 12.28 -17.19
C GLU A 71 -0.36 12.33 -17.47
N ALA A 72 0.42 11.61 -16.66
CA ALA A 72 1.86 11.51 -16.85
C ALA A 72 2.21 10.84 -18.20
N ASP A 73 3.14 11.44 -18.93
CA ASP A 73 3.69 10.87 -20.17
C ASP A 73 5.22 10.77 -20.06
N LYS A 74 5.91 10.40 -21.15
CA LYS A 74 7.36 10.17 -21.19
C LYS A 74 8.16 11.30 -20.52
N ALA A 75 7.80 12.57 -20.76
CA ALA A 75 8.52 13.71 -20.19
C ALA A 75 8.44 13.75 -18.65
N ASP A 76 7.29 13.38 -18.08
CA ASP A 76 7.11 13.27 -16.62
C ASP A 76 7.88 12.08 -16.05
N ILE A 77 7.91 10.95 -16.77
CA ILE A 77 8.72 9.79 -16.40
C ILE A 77 10.21 10.13 -16.43
N ASP A 78 10.68 10.87 -17.43
CA ASP A 78 12.08 11.32 -17.51
C ASP A 78 12.43 12.20 -16.29
N LYS A 79 11.56 13.13 -15.89
CA LYS A 79 11.72 13.94 -14.65
C LYS A 79 11.79 13.07 -13.40
N ALA A 80 10.88 12.10 -13.27
CA ALA A 80 10.84 11.19 -12.13
C ALA A 80 12.13 10.35 -12.02
N VAL A 81 12.62 9.82 -13.15
CA VAL A 81 13.86 9.04 -13.22
C VAL A 81 15.07 9.90 -12.87
N GLN A 82 15.13 11.16 -13.32
CA GLN A 82 16.20 12.09 -12.94
C GLN A 82 16.22 12.37 -11.43
N ALA A 83 15.06 12.66 -10.84
CA ALA A 83 14.93 12.87 -9.40
C ALA A 83 15.34 11.62 -8.60
N ALA A 84 14.86 10.43 -9.00
CA ALA A 84 15.23 9.16 -8.38
C ALA A 84 16.74 8.87 -8.51
N ARG A 85 17.33 9.16 -9.67
CA ARG A 85 18.78 9.00 -9.90
C ARG A 85 19.60 9.90 -8.97
N LEU A 86 19.19 11.16 -8.80
CA LEU A 86 19.83 12.09 -7.88
C LEU A 86 19.69 11.62 -6.42
N ALA A 87 18.49 11.20 -6.01
CA ALA A 87 18.28 10.65 -4.67
C ALA A 87 19.16 9.41 -4.39
N PHE A 88 19.51 8.64 -5.42
CA PHE A 88 20.36 7.45 -5.33
C PHE A 88 21.87 7.70 -5.50
N SER A 89 22.31 8.94 -5.75
CA SER A 89 23.73 9.25 -5.96
C SER A 89 24.58 8.94 -4.73
N LEU A 90 25.84 8.52 -4.93
CA LEU A 90 26.76 8.32 -3.81
C LEU A 90 26.89 9.62 -2.99
N GLY A 91 26.84 9.48 -1.67
CA GLY A 91 26.87 10.62 -0.75
C GLY A 91 25.52 11.28 -0.46
N SER A 92 24.43 10.90 -1.16
CA SER A 92 23.09 11.40 -0.87
C SER A 92 22.60 10.98 0.50
N VAL A 93 21.57 11.67 1.01
CA VAL A 93 20.92 11.32 2.28
C VAL A 93 20.45 9.86 2.27
N TRP A 94 19.77 9.42 1.20
CA TRP A 94 19.29 8.05 1.08
C TRP A 94 20.41 7.00 1.06
N ARG A 95 21.52 7.28 0.36
CA ARG A 95 22.67 6.36 0.27
C ARG A 95 23.53 6.32 1.53
N ARG A 96 23.51 7.38 2.33
CA ARG A 96 24.25 7.49 3.60
C ARG A 96 23.42 7.09 4.82
N MET A 97 22.11 6.96 4.67
CA MET A 97 21.22 6.57 5.75
C MET A 97 21.53 5.16 6.24
N ASP A 98 21.58 5.00 7.55
CA ASP A 98 21.74 3.70 8.19
C ASP A 98 20.63 2.74 7.73
N ALA A 99 20.99 1.47 7.65
CA ALA A 99 20.06 0.44 7.19
C ALA A 99 18.82 0.32 8.08
N SER A 100 19.01 0.46 9.39
CA SER A 100 17.95 0.48 10.39
C SER A 100 17.02 1.69 10.26
N GLU A 101 17.53 2.86 9.90
CA GLU A 101 16.72 4.07 9.72
C GLU A 101 15.81 3.98 8.48
N ARG A 102 16.25 3.30 7.41
CA ARG A 102 15.35 2.96 6.30
C ARG A 102 14.19 2.06 6.78
N GLY A 103 14.49 1.10 7.66
CA GLY A 103 13.47 0.28 8.32
C GLY A 103 12.50 1.12 9.16
N ARG A 104 13.00 2.08 9.93
CA ARG A 104 12.16 3.01 10.71
C ARG A 104 11.23 3.85 9.85
N LEU A 105 11.67 4.31 8.67
CA LEU A 105 10.82 5.04 7.74
C LEU A 105 9.69 4.18 7.18
N LEU A 106 9.96 2.90 6.85
CA LEU A 106 8.94 1.95 6.41
C LEU A 106 7.92 1.65 7.53
N ASP A 107 8.40 1.46 8.76
CA ASP A 107 7.52 1.23 9.90
C ASP A 107 6.68 2.48 10.23
N LYS A 108 7.27 3.68 10.07
CA LYS A 108 6.53 4.93 10.21
C LYS A 108 5.48 5.11 9.11
N LEU A 109 5.77 4.69 7.88
CA LEU A 109 4.76 4.67 6.81
C LEU A 109 3.61 3.71 7.17
N ALA A 110 3.91 2.54 7.73
CA ALA A 110 2.88 1.61 8.21
C ALA A 110 2.01 2.24 9.32
N ASP A 111 2.59 3.01 10.24
CA ASP A 111 1.82 3.75 11.25
C ASP A 111 0.88 4.79 10.63
N LEU A 112 1.34 5.50 9.59
CA LEU A 112 0.52 6.50 8.88
C LEU A 112 -0.62 5.83 8.09
N VAL A 113 -0.35 4.68 7.47
CA VAL A 113 -1.37 3.88 6.78
C VAL A 113 -2.40 3.33 7.78
N GLU A 114 -1.98 2.83 8.94
CA GLU A 114 -2.91 2.37 9.99
C GLU A 114 -3.76 3.53 10.53
N ARG A 115 -3.16 4.71 10.75
CA ARG A 115 -3.89 5.92 11.15
C ARG A 115 -5.00 6.27 10.16
N ASP A 116 -4.70 6.25 8.87
CA ASP A 116 -5.62 6.65 7.80
C ASP A 116 -6.38 5.46 7.18
N ARG A 117 -6.38 4.31 7.84
CA ARG A 117 -6.88 3.03 7.29
C ARG A 117 -8.31 3.10 6.78
N ALA A 118 -9.20 3.76 7.51
CA ALA A 118 -10.60 3.93 7.10
C ALA A 118 -10.73 4.81 5.85
N VAL A 119 -9.92 5.87 5.73
CA VAL A 119 -9.88 6.76 4.58
C VAL A 119 -9.39 6.00 3.35
N LEU A 120 -8.26 5.30 3.47
CA LEU A 120 -7.68 4.51 2.38
C LEU A 120 -8.59 3.37 1.94
N ALA A 121 -9.22 2.64 2.87
CA ALA A 121 -10.16 1.58 2.54
C ALA A 121 -11.43 2.10 1.84
N THR A 122 -11.88 3.31 2.21
CA THR A 122 -12.98 3.98 1.51
C THR A 122 -12.59 4.34 0.08
N MET A 123 -11.36 4.83 -0.12
CA MET A 123 -10.83 5.18 -1.43
C MET A 123 -10.67 3.95 -2.34
N GLU A 124 -10.12 2.85 -1.81
CA GLU A 124 -10.02 1.55 -2.52
C GLU A 124 -11.39 0.98 -2.90
N SER A 125 -12.37 1.12 -2.00
CA SER A 125 -13.75 0.70 -2.27
C SER A 125 -14.40 1.55 -3.34
N LEU A 126 -14.26 2.87 -3.25
CA LEU A 126 -14.83 3.85 -4.19
C LEU A 126 -14.25 3.69 -5.60
N ASN A 127 -12.93 3.54 -5.73
CA ASN A 127 -12.29 3.48 -7.05
C ASN A 127 -12.17 2.05 -7.60
N GLY A 128 -11.92 1.06 -6.75
CA GLY A 128 -11.76 -0.34 -7.17
C GLY A 128 -13.05 -1.15 -7.15
N GLY A 129 -14.15 -0.62 -6.61
CA GLY A 129 -15.43 -1.34 -6.46
C GLY A 129 -15.39 -2.47 -5.42
N LYS A 130 -14.33 -2.56 -4.61
CA LYS A 130 -14.17 -3.58 -3.57
C LYS A 130 -15.20 -3.35 -2.46
N PRO A 131 -15.78 -4.41 -1.86
CA PRO A 131 -16.55 -4.25 -0.63
C PRO A 131 -15.68 -3.60 0.46
N PHE A 132 -16.15 -2.51 1.06
CA PHE A 132 -15.37 -1.73 2.04
C PHE A 132 -14.76 -2.59 3.16
N LEU A 133 -15.52 -3.53 3.73
CA LEU A 133 -15.01 -4.39 4.80
C LEU A 133 -13.88 -5.31 4.32
N GLN A 134 -13.89 -5.74 3.06
CA GLN A 134 -12.77 -6.50 2.47
C GLN A 134 -11.57 -5.58 2.29
N ALA A 135 -11.74 -4.39 1.72
CA ALA A 135 -10.67 -3.41 1.60
C ALA A 135 -10.04 -3.09 2.98
N PHE A 136 -10.86 -2.90 4.02
CA PHE A 136 -10.39 -2.58 5.36
C PHE A 136 -9.68 -3.75 6.05
N TYR A 137 -10.28 -4.94 6.09
CA TYR A 137 -9.77 -6.08 6.87
C TYR A 137 -8.80 -6.98 6.12
N VAL A 138 -8.82 -6.98 4.78
CA VAL A 138 -7.95 -7.81 3.93
C VAL A 138 -6.86 -6.93 3.32
N ASP A 139 -7.22 -6.04 2.39
CA ASP A 139 -6.26 -5.28 1.58
C ASP A 139 -5.37 -4.39 2.48
N LEU A 140 -5.97 -3.50 3.27
CA LEU A 140 -5.20 -2.59 4.13
C LEU A 140 -4.47 -3.33 5.26
N GLN A 141 -5.01 -4.46 5.76
CA GLN A 141 -4.26 -5.29 6.70
C GLN A 141 -3.01 -5.88 6.04
N GLY A 142 -3.13 -6.35 4.79
CA GLY A 142 -2.02 -6.84 3.99
C GLY A 142 -0.96 -5.77 3.78
N VAL A 143 -1.37 -4.56 3.36
CA VAL A 143 -0.47 -3.40 3.19
C VAL A 143 0.35 -3.14 4.45
N ILE A 144 -0.33 -2.99 5.59
CA ILE A 144 0.34 -2.65 6.86
C ILE A 144 1.31 -3.76 7.27
N LYS A 145 0.89 -5.04 7.16
CA LYS A 145 1.75 -6.18 7.49
C LYS A 145 2.96 -6.29 6.56
N THR A 146 2.80 -6.07 5.26
CA THR A 146 3.89 -6.10 4.28
C THR A 146 4.92 -5.01 4.56
N LEU A 147 4.47 -3.78 4.79
CA LEU A 147 5.35 -2.66 5.14
C LEU A 147 6.16 -2.97 6.42
N ARG A 148 5.50 -3.46 7.47
CA ARG A 148 6.18 -3.83 8.73
C ARG A 148 7.12 -5.02 8.56
N TYR A 149 6.77 -5.99 7.72
CA TYR A 149 7.64 -7.13 7.42
C TYR A 149 8.95 -6.67 6.77
N TYR A 150 8.89 -5.86 5.72
CA TYR A 150 10.08 -5.36 5.05
C TYR A 150 10.83 -4.29 5.85
N ALA A 151 10.16 -3.52 6.71
CA ALA A 151 10.83 -2.66 7.69
C ALA A 151 11.84 -3.45 8.53
N GLY A 152 11.46 -4.65 8.98
CA GLY A 152 12.34 -5.54 9.76
C GLY A 152 13.50 -6.14 8.96
N TRP A 153 13.43 -6.17 7.63
CA TRP A 153 14.50 -6.69 6.77
C TRP A 153 15.58 -5.67 6.44
N ALA A 154 15.31 -4.37 6.59
CA ALA A 154 16.16 -3.31 6.06
C ALA A 154 17.63 -3.38 6.52
N ASP A 155 17.89 -3.85 7.74
CA ASP A 155 19.22 -4.02 8.36
C ASP A 155 19.69 -5.48 8.47
N LYS A 156 18.98 -6.42 7.83
CA LYS A 156 19.27 -7.87 7.87
C LYS A 156 19.65 -8.46 6.51
N ILE A 157 19.91 -7.61 5.53
CA ILE A 157 20.39 -8.01 4.20
C ILE A 157 21.91 -8.22 4.29
N HIS A 158 22.31 -9.42 4.67
CA HIS A 158 23.71 -9.79 4.85
C HIS A 158 24.34 -10.26 3.54
N GLY A 159 25.61 -9.89 3.34
CA GLY A 159 26.49 -10.58 2.39
C GLY A 159 27.09 -11.85 3.00
N MET A 160 28.16 -12.36 2.40
CA MET A 160 28.87 -13.55 2.86
C MET A 160 30.38 -13.35 2.84
N THR A 161 31.09 -14.08 3.69
CA THR A 161 32.54 -14.28 3.59
C THR A 161 32.79 -15.64 2.93
N ILE A 162 33.66 -15.71 1.93
CA ILE A 162 33.83 -16.91 1.09
C ILE A 162 35.22 -17.52 1.32
N PRO A 163 35.31 -18.83 1.65
CA PRO A 163 36.58 -19.53 1.81
C PRO A 163 37.14 -19.90 0.43
N VAL A 164 37.80 -18.96 -0.23
CA VAL A 164 38.46 -19.18 -1.52
C VAL A 164 39.81 -19.87 -1.34
N ASP A 165 40.28 -20.57 -2.37
CA ASP A 165 41.62 -21.14 -2.40
C ASP A 165 42.71 -20.05 -2.36
N GLY A 166 43.85 -20.35 -1.74
CA GLY A 166 45.01 -19.45 -1.65
C GLY A 166 44.88 -18.34 -0.61
N ASP A 167 45.86 -17.44 -0.59
CA ASP A 167 45.98 -16.39 0.43
C ASP A 167 45.16 -15.13 0.07
N TYR A 168 43.84 -15.28 -0.05
CA TYR A 168 42.91 -14.19 -0.38
C TYR A 168 41.79 -14.05 0.64
N PHE A 169 41.38 -12.81 0.91
CA PHE A 169 40.16 -12.50 1.66
C PHE A 169 39.04 -12.11 0.71
N THR A 170 37.95 -12.89 0.71
CA THR A 170 36.81 -12.68 -0.20
C THR A 170 35.52 -12.49 0.59
N PHE A 171 34.74 -11.47 0.21
CA PHE A 171 33.40 -11.23 0.74
C PHE A 171 32.48 -10.64 -0.32
N THR A 172 31.17 -10.73 -0.11
CA THR A 172 30.15 -10.12 -0.98
C THR A 172 29.49 -8.93 -0.32
N ARG A 173 29.02 -7.99 -1.14
CA ARG A 173 28.16 -6.88 -0.74
C ARG A 173 26.84 -7.00 -1.49
N HIS A 174 25.73 -6.93 -0.78
CA HIS A 174 24.40 -6.83 -1.39
C HIS A 174 24.06 -5.35 -1.51
N GLU A 175 24.35 -4.78 -2.68
CA GLU A 175 24.08 -3.39 -2.97
C GLU A 175 22.69 -3.21 -3.61
N PRO A 176 21.98 -2.11 -3.32
CA PRO A 176 20.75 -1.80 -4.03
C PRO A 176 21.02 -1.61 -5.53
N ILE A 177 20.11 -2.11 -6.37
CA ILE A 177 20.26 -2.10 -7.84
C ILE A 177 20.30 -0.66 -8.39
N GLY A 178 19.37 0.21 -7.95
CA GLY A 178 19.29 1.60 -8.39
C GLY A 178 17.86 2.07 -8.55
N VAL A 179 17.59 2.80 -9.64
CA VAL A 179 16.23 3.26 -9.99
C VAL A 179 15.41 2.04 -10.44
N CYS A 180 14.32 1.75 -9.73
CA CYS A 180 13.42 0.64 -10.04
C CYS A 180 12.12 1.18 -10.65
N GLY A 181 11.77 0.75 -11.87
CA GLY A 181 10.45 1.01 -12.45
C GLY A 181 9.45 -0.05 -12.00
N GLN A 182 8.35 0.38 -11.40
CA GLN A 182 7.29 -0.51 -10.88
C GLN A 182 5.95 -0.12 -11.51
N ILE A 183 5.30 -1.06 -12.20
CA ILE A 183 3.98 -0.89 -12.82
C ILE A 183 3.02 -1.86 -12.13
N ILE A 184 1.93 -1.35 -11.57
CA ILE A 184 0.99 -2.13 -10.76
C ILE A 184 -0.39 -2.23 -11.43
N PRO A 185 -1.12 -3.35 -11.23
CA PRO A 185 -2.47 -3.53 -11.76
C PRO A 185 -3.54 -2.90 -10.87
N TRP A 186 -4.77 -2.83 -11.37
CA TRP A 186 -5.92 -2.20 -10.74
C TRP A 186 -6.70 -3.10 -9.77
N ASN A 187 -6.46 -4.42 -9.76
CA ASN A 187 -7.26 -5.37 -8.98
C ASN A 187 -6.94 -5.35 -7.48
N PHE A 188 -5.74 -4.88 -7.09
CA PHE A 188 -5.31 -4.70 -5.70
C PHE A 188 -4.36 -3.49 -5.58
N PRO A 189 -4.83 -2.25 -5.82
CA PRO A 189 -3.95 -1.10 -6.03
C PRO A 189 -2.99 -0.85 -4.86
N LEU A 190 -3.50 -0.68 -3.63
CA LEU A 190 -2.62 -0.40 -2.48
C LEU A 190 -1.80 -1.62 -2.04
N LEU A 191 -2.35 -2.82 -2.18
CA LEU A 191 -1.62 -4.04 -1.78
C LEU A 191 -0.48 -4.37 -2.75
N MET A 192 -0.59 -4.06 -4.03
CA MET A 192 0.52 -4.21 -5.00
C MET A 192 1.54 -3.07 -4.93
N PHE A 193 1.18 -1.94 -4.31
CA PHE A 193 2.10 -0.85 -3.99
C PHE A 193 3.03 -1.20 -2.80
N ALA A 194 2.51 -1.90 -1.80
CA ALA A 194 3.18 -2.21 -0.53
C ALA A 194 4.23 -3.32 -0.64
#